data_AF-A0A958MSA3-F1
#
_entry.id   AF-A0A958MSA3-F1
#
_cell.length_a   1.000
_cell.length_b   1.000
_cell.length_c   1.000
_cell.angle_alpha   90.00
_cell.angle_beta   90.00
_cell.angle_gamma   90.00
#
_symmetry.space_group_name_H-M   'P 1'
#
loop_
_entity.id
_entity.type
_entity.pdbx_description
1 polymer ?
#
loop_
_entity_poly.entity_id
_entity_poly.type
_entity_poly.pdbx_seq_one_letter_code
_entity_poly.pdbx_strand_id
1 'polypeptide(L)'
;MTNATTMSPVQQEAFIHLSIIKPIEDIIEGLESGRFTDKSLSYLNERLTLFMELAAKVLKQEAHLWETPIDATFLNDHTRDAFVKDFKAVLDFFKKWLDSTQSN
;
A
#
# COMPACT_ATOMS: atom_id res chain seq x y z
N MET A 1 18.66 -19.12 22.33
CA MET A 1 17.93 -17.86 22.38
C MET A 1 18.27 -17.10 21.12
N THR A 2 17.37 -17.05 20.14
CA THR A 2 17.59 -16.28 18.91
C THR A 2 17.42 -14.81 19.24
N ASN A 3 18.53 -14.07 19.27
CA ASN A 3 18.49 -12.61 19.37
C ASN A 3 17.70 -12.10 18.16
N ALA A 4 16.49 -11.57 18.39
CA ALA A 4 15.79 -10.81 17.37
C ALA A 4 16.65 -9.57 17.08
N THR A 5 17.37 -9.60 15.96
CA THR A 5 18.21 -8.47 15.53
C THR A 5 17.29 -7.28 15.31
N THR A 6 17.38 -6.30 16.21
CA THR A 6 16.61 -5.07 16.12
C THR A 6 17.17 -4.27 14.94
N MET A 7 16.35 -4.02 13.91
CA MET A 7 16.77 -3.19 12.78
C MET A 7 17.11 -1.78 13.26
N SER A 8 18.20 -1.20 12.77
CA SER A 8 18.51 0.23 12.98
C SER A 8 17.43 1.12 12.33
N PRO A 9 17.28 2.39 12.75
CA PRO A 9 16.31 3.29 12.13
C PRO A 9 16.44 3.37 10.60
N VAL A 10 17.67 3.45 10.09
CA VAL A 10 17.96 3.45 8.64
C VAL A 10 17.55 2.14 7.96
N GLN A 11 17.73 1.00 8.63
CA GLN A 11 17.30 -0.29 8.11
C GLN A 11 15.78 -0.42 8.10
N GLN A 12 15.08 0.11 9.11
CA GLN A 12 13.63 0.15 9.15
C GLN A 12 13.07 1.02 8.03
N GLU A 13 13.62 2.22 7.85
CA GLU A 13 13.26 3.12 6.75
C GLU A 13 13.48 2.47 5.38
N ALA A 14 14.65 1.89 5.15
CA ALA A 14 14.94 1.18 3.90
C ALA A 14 13.98 0.01 3.68
N PHE A 15 13.62 -0.73 4.75
CA PHE A 15 12.65 -1.81 4.68
C PHE A 15 11.26 -1.31 4.29
N ILE A 16 10.76 -0.23 4.91
CA ILE A 16 9.46 0.38 4.59
C ILE A 16 9.46 0.89 3.15
N HIS A 17 10.53 1.58 2.75
CA HIS A 17 10.62 2.14 1.41
C HIS A 17 10.59 1.04 0.35
N LEU A 18 11.41 -0.01 0.51
CA LEU A 18 11.53 -1.08 -0.47
C LEU A 18 10.37 -2.08 -0.44
N SER A 19 9.74 -2.31 0.71
CA SER A 19 8.73 -3.36 0.88
C SER A 19 7.30 -2.84 0.80
N ILE A 20 7.10 -1.52 0.94
CA ILE A 20 5.77 -0.90 0.98
C ILE A 20 5.68 0.24 -0.03
N ILE A 21 6.47 1.30 0.12
CA ILE A 21 6.35 2.52 -0.69
C ILE A 21 6.57 2.21 -2.17
N LYS A 22 7.71 1.62 -2.52
CA LYS A 22 8.07 1.32 -3.90
C LYS A 22 7.07 0.36 -4.57
N PRO A 23 6.66 -0.76 -3.95
CA PRO A 23 5.62 -1.62 -4.52
C PRO A 23 4.29 -0.90 -4.80
N ILE A 24 3.86 0.03 -3.93
CA ILE A 24 2.64 0.81 -4.17
C ILE A 24 2.83 1.77 -5.36
N GLU A 25 3.98 2.46 -5.43
CA GLU A 25 4.33 3.34 -6.56
C GLU A 25 4.36 2.57 -7.89
N ASP A 26 4.97 1.39 -7.91
CA ASP A 26 5.02 0.52 -9.08
C ASP A 26 3.60 0.11 -9.53
N ILE A 27 2.69 -0.16 -8.59
CA ILE A 27 1.28 -0.47 -8.91
C ILE A 27 0.56 0.74 -9.49
N ILE A 28 0.71 1.93 -8.90
CA ILE A 28 0.09 3.16 -9.41
C ILE A 28 0.56 3.44 -10.84
N GLU A 29 1.88 3.39 -11.09
CA GLU A 29 2.43 3.57 -12.44
C GLU A 29 1.89 2.52 -13.42
N GLY A 30 1.75 1.27 -12.97
CA GLY A 30 1.17 0.20 -13.77
C GLY A 30 -0.30 0.40 -14.12
N LEU A 31 -1.08 1.00 -13.22
CA LEU A 31 -2.49 1.35 -13.47
C LEU A 31 -2.59 2.51 -14.47
N GLU A 32 -1.81 3.57 -14.24
CA GLU A 32 -1.80 4.78 -15.08
C GLU A 32 -1.24 4.52 -16.50
N SER A 33 -0.28 3.61 -16.65
CA SER A 33 0.27 3.19 -17.95
C SER A 33 -0.56 2.10 -18.67
N GLY A 34 -1.60 1.58 -18.03
CA GLY A 34 -2.42 0.51 -18.59
C GLY A 34 -1.76 -0.88 -18.64
N ARG A 35 -0.70 -1.10 -17.85
CA ARG A 35 0.01 -2.39 -17.73
C ARG A 35 -0.86 -3.51 -17.16
N PHE A 36 -1.85 -3.16 -16.34
CA PHE A 36 -2.78 -4.12 -15.75
C PHE A 36 -3.99 -4.39 -16.67
N THR A 37 -4.53 -5.59 -16.55
CA THR A 37 -5.68 -6.08 -17.33
C THR A 37 -6.78 -6.57 -16.40
N ASP A 38 -7.92 -7.00 -16.93
CA ASP A 38 -9.00 -7.60 -16.11
C ASP A 38 -8.51 -8.79 -15.27
N LYS A 39 -7.53 -9.55 -15.77
CA LYS A 39 -6.90 -10.65 -15.03
C LYS A 39 -6.12 -10.20 -13.80
N SER A 40 -5.82 -8.91 -13.70
CA SER A 40 -5.08 -8.31 -12.60
C SER A 40 -5.98 -7.88 -11.43
N LEU A 41 -7.31 -7.91 -11.57
CA LEU A 41 -8.25 -7.43 -10.54
C LEU A 41 -8.06 -8.11 -9.18
N SER A 42 -7.93 -9.44 -9.14
CA SER A 42 -7.67 -10.18 -7.89
C SER A 42 -6.36 -9.72 -7.24
N TYR A 43 -5.29 -9.64 -8.03
CA TYR A 43 -3.99 -9.17 -7.55
C TYR A 43 -4.07 -7.75 -6.99
N LEU A 44 -4.75 -6.83 -7.69
CA LEU A 44 -4.89 -5.44 -7.25
C LEU A 44 -5.67 -5.34 -5.93
N ASN A 45 -6.78 -6.07 -5.81
CA ASN A 45 -7.56 -6.13 -4.57
C ASN A 45 -6.78 -6.75 -3.41
N GLU A 46 -6.07 -7.86 -3.64
CA GLU A 46 -5.23 -8.51 -2.65
C GLU A 46 -4.11 -7.58 -2.15
N ARG A 47 -3.45 -6.86 -3.06
CA ARG A 47 -2.41 -5.88 -2.71
C ARG A 47 -2.96 -4.70 -1.96
N LEU A 48 -4.09 -4.14 -2.40
CA LEU A 48 -4.72 -3.02 -1.72
C LEU A 48 -5.11 -3.41 -0.28
N THR A 49 -5.74 -4.57 -0.11
CA THR A 49 -6.13 -5.13 1.19
C THR A 49 -4.91 -5.31 2.09
N LEU A 50 -3.84 -5.93 1.58
CA LEU A 50 -2.61 -6.13 2.33
C LEU A 50 -2.02 -4.81 2.84
N PHE A 51 -1.92 -3.78 2.00
CA PHE A 51 -1.35 -2.51 2.43
C PHE A 51 -2.26 -1.74 3.39
N MET A 52 -3.58 -1.83 3.23
CA MET A 52 -4.54 -1.28 4.19
C MET A 52 -4.44 -1.95 5.56
N GLU A 53 -4.31 -3.28 5.62
CA GLU A 53 -4.10 -4.00 6.87
C GLU A 53 -2.78 -3.62 7.55
N LEU A 54 -1.72 -3.42 6.77
CA LEU A 54 -0.45 -2.93 7.29
C LEU A 54 -0.59 -1.52 7.86
N ALA A 55 -1.28 -0.62 7.17
CA ALA A 55 -1.53 0.75 7.64
C ALA A 55 -2.34 0.76 8.95
N ALA A 56 -3.37 -0.07 9.04
CA ALA A 56 -4.17 -0.25 10.25
C ALA A 56 -3.32 -0.72 11.45
N LYS A 57 -2.47 -1.73 11.23
CA LYS A 57 -1.53 -2.23 12.25
C LYS A 57 -0.58 -1.13 12.74
N VAL A 58 -0.08 -0.29 11.83
CA VAL A 58 0.78 0.86 12.18
C VAL A 58 0.04 1.86 13.08
N LEU A 59 -1.23 2.15 12.78
CA LEU A 59 -2.05 3.06 13.59
C LEU A 59 -2.47 2.49 14.95
N LYS A 60 -2.24 1.20 15.22
CA LYS A 60 -2.86 0.46 16.34
C LYS A 60 -4.39 0.60 16.39
N GLN A 61 -5.01 0.88 15.24
CA GLN A 61 -6.45 0.97 15.07
C GLN A 61 -6.91 -0.20 14.21
N GLU A 62 -8.12 -0.69 14.48
CA GLU A 62 -8.72 -1.72 13.63
C GLU A 62 -8.90 -1.18 12.21
N ALA A 63 -8.72 -2.04 11.20
CA ALA A 63 -8.63 -1.69 9.78
C ALA A 63 -9.89 -1.07 9.14
N HIS A 64 -10.89 -0.71 9.96
CA HIS A 64 -12.20 -0.21 9.55
C HIS A 64 -12.19 1.17 8.89
N LEU A 65 -11.02 1.81 8.73
CA LEU A 65 -10.91 3.15 8.15
C LEU A 65 -11.03 3.17 6.61
N TRP A 66 -11.04 2.02 5.97
CA TRP A 66 -10.95 1.92 4.52
C TRP A 66 -12.03 0.96 4.03
N GLU A 67 -12.94 1.47 3.20
CA GLU A 67 -14.03 0.67 2.66
C GLU A 67 -13.50 -0.49 1.80
N THR A 68 -14.35 -1.52 1.75
CA THR A 68 -14.27 -2.83 1.10
C THR A 68 -13.49 -2.91 -0.23
N PRO A 69 -13.03 -4.11 -0.63
CA PRO A 69 -12.39 -4.35 -1.92
C PRO A 69 -13.24 -3.82 -3.07
N ILE A 70 -12.59 -3.35 -4.13
CA ILE A 70 -13.28 -2.87 -5.34
C ILE A 70 -13.95 -4.08 -6.00
N ASP A 71 -15.28 -4.16 -5.87
CA ASP A 71 -16.11 -5.19 -6.50
C ASP A 71 -16.36 -4.82 -7.97
N ALA A 72 -15.41 -5.22 -8.83
CA ALA A 72 -15.45 -4.96 -10.26
C ALA A 72 -15.16 -6.23 -11.06
N THR A 73 -15.88 -6.39 -12.17
CA THR A 73 -15.66 -7.48 -13.14
C THR A 73 -14.66 -7.10 -14.23
N PHE A 74 -14.49 -5.80 -14.50
CA PHE A 74 -13.62 -5.27 -15.55
C PHE A 74 -12.76 -4.13 -15.03
N LEU A 75 -11.51 -4.08 -15.48
CA LEU A 75 -10.56 -3.01 -15.22
C LEU A 75 -10.71 -1.91 -16.29
N ASN A 76 -11.89 -1.30 -16.33
CA ASN A 76 -12.15 -0.10 -17.13
C ASN A 76 -11.57 1.16 -16.45
N ASP A 77 -11.70 2.31 -17.10
CA ASP A 77 -11.13 3.58 -16.60
C ASP A 77 -11.67 3.93 -15.21
N HIS A 78 -12.96 3.71 -14.96
CA HIS A 78 -13.57 3.95 -13.65
C HIS A 78 -12.97 3.07 -12.55
N THR A 79 -12.82 1.76 -12.81
CA THR A 79 -12.19 0.82 -11.88
C THR A 79 -10.71 1.15 -11.67
N ARG A 80 -9.98 1.54 -12.73
CA ARG A 80 -8.58 1.97 -12.61
C ARG A 80 -8.46 3.21 -11.73
N ASP A 81 -9.29 4.22 -11.96
CA ASP A 81 -9.28 5.46 -11.19
C ASP A 81 -9.57 5.19 -9.70
N ALA A 82 -10.48 4.27 -9.41
CA ALA A 82 -10.76 3.83 -8.04
C ALA A 82 -9.51 3.20 -7.40
N PHE A 83 -8.86 2.22 -8.06
CA PHE A 83 -7.62 1.63 -7.55
C PHE A 83 -6.52 2.68 -7.37
N VAL A 84 -6.30 3.55 -8.35
CA VAL A 84 -5.27 4.60 -8.28
C VAL A 84 -5.53 5.51 -7.08
N LYS A 85 -6.77 5.93 -6.87
CA LYS A 85 -7.16 6.74 -5.71
C LYS A 85 -6.83 6.05 -4.39
N ASP A 86 -7.21 4.78 -4.25
CA ASP A 86 -7.05 4.05 -2.99
C ASP A 86 -5.57 3.72 -2.72
N PHE A 87 -4.81 3.29 -3.74
CA PHE A 87 -3.36 3.10 -3.60
C PHE A 87 -2.63 4.41 -3.27
N LYS A 88 -3.03 5.55 -3.86
CA LYS A 88 -2.46 6.86 -3.52
C LYS A 88 -2.74 7.24 -2.07
N ALA A 89 -3.95 6.99 -1.58
CA ALA A 89 -4.28 7.28 -0.19
C ALA A 89 -3.45 6.44 0.80
N VAL A 90 -3.23 5.14 0.50
CA VAL A 90 -2.35 4.29 1.32
C VAL A 90 -0.89 4.72 1.22
N LEU A 91 -0.42 5.10 0.02
CA LEU A 91 0.94 5.63 -0.18
C LEU A 91 1.18 6.89 0.64
N ASP A 92 0.26 7.85 0.58
CA ASP A 92 0.32 9.10 1.31
C ASP A 92 0.34 8.87 2.82
N PHE A 93 -0.41 7.88 3.31
CA PHE A 93 -0.35 7.46 4.70
C PHE A 93 1.07 7.03 5.10
N PHE A 94 1.67 6.09 4.36
CA PHE A 94 3.01 5.57 4.70
C PHE A 94 4.10 6.63 4.57
N LYS A 95 4.02 7.52 3.58
CA LYS A 95 4.96 8.66 3.44
C LYS A 95 4.87 9.59 4.64
N LYS A 96 3.67 10.03 5.02
CA LYS A 96 3.46 10.91 6.19
C LYS A 96 3.89 10.25 7.49
N TRP A 97 3.59 8.96 7.66
CA TRP A 97 4.00 8.22 8.84
C TRP A 97 5.53 8.17 8.94
N LEU A 98 6.23 7.84 7.83
CA LEU A 98 7.69 7.82 7.80
C LEU A 98 8.30 9.19 8.18
N ASP A 99 7.81 10.27 7.57
CA ASP A 99 8.26 11.64 7.88
C ASP A 99 8.07 12.00 9.36
N SER A 100 6.94 11.57 9.96
CA SER A 100 6.65 11.80 11.38
C SER A 100 7.56 11.01 12.32
N THR A 101 8.09 9.86 11.88
CA THR A 101 9.03 9.06 12.67
C THR A 101 10.47 9.55 12.60
N GLN A 102 10.82 10.36 11.58
CA GLN A 102 12.14 10.99 11.46
C GLN A 102 12.28 12.32 12.22
N SER A 103 11.15 12.94 12.59
CA SER A 103 11.13 14.24 13.29
C SER A 103 11.15 14.11 14.83
N ASN A 104 11.22 12.89 15.37
CA ASN A 104 11.32 12.57 16.80
C ASN A 104 12.65 11.87 17.09
#